data_AF-A0A8S2EXE2-F1
#
_entry.id   AF-A0A8S2EXE2-F1
#
_cell.length_a   1.000
_cell.length_b   1.000
_cell.length_c   1.000
_cell.angle_alpha   90.00
_cell.angle_beta   90.00
_cell.angle_gamma   90.00
#
_symmetry.space_group_name_H-M   'P 1'
#
loop_
_entity.id
_entity.type
_entity.pdbx_description
1 polymer ?
#
loop_
_entity_poly.entity_id
_entity_poly.type
_entity_poly.pdbx_seq_one_letter_code
_entity_poly.pdbx_strand_id
1 'polypeptide(L)'
;NSRIQKWLLGASSGTTLTSYNELSSPNSIFVDTTSTKSQIVAGTGRSGNQTDQLSSPLGIKFDLRNLNLYVADYGNNRIEKFQFYTQSCAWYPDATTVASGGRVKGQLSNPMDIAINSQQNLIVPDYGNQRLEKYFLINNTIVTLATNIENQTAKEREVVTAESDQLKTEFRQKAERLRKELTDKTQEYEKINTDLHAFKKACSNNGPISD
;
A
#
# COMPACT_ATOMS: atom_id res chain seq x y z
N ASN A 1 3.60 23.81 -7.92
CA ASN A 1 4.33 23.87 -9.21
C ASN A 1 3.89 22.72 -10.10
N SER A 2 3.07 23.00 -11.12
CA SER A 2 2.53 22.02 -12.06
C SER A 2 3.59 21.64 -13.11
N ARG A 3 4.52 20.77 -12.73
CA ARG A 3 5.66 20.35 -13.55
C ARG A 3 6.02 18.89 -13.28
N ILE A 4 6.35 18.14 -14.33
CA ILE A 4 6.94 16.80 -14.18
C ILE A 4 8.43 17.00 -13.93
N GLN A 5 8.96 16.39 -12.86
CA GLN A 5 10.37 16.52 -12.50
C GLN A 5 11.07 15.18 -12.42
N LYS A 6 12.29 15.12 -12.97
CA LYS A 6 13.22 14.01 -12.82
C LYS A 6 14.15 14.29 -11.65
N TRP A 7 14.28 13.32 -10.76
CA TRP A 7 15.22 13.36 -9.63
C TRP A 7 16.19 12.21 -9.73
N LEU A 8 17.48 12.53 -9.74
CA LEU A 8 18.56 11.53 -9.67
C LEU A 8 18.81 11.15 -8.21
N LEU A 9 19.24 9.92 -7.96
CA LEU A 9 19.59 9.45 -6.62
C LEU A 9 20.69 10.36 -6.03
N GLY A 10 20.42 10.96 -4.87
CA GLY A 10 21.34 11.88 -4.20
C GLY A 10 21.23 13.36 -4.62
N ALA A 11 20.30 13.72 -5.51
CA ALA A 11 20.11 15.12 -5.92
C ALA A 11 19.35 15.94 -4.85
N SER A 12 19.80 17.18 -4.62
CA SER A 12 19.11 18.16 -3.75
C SER A 12 18.03 18.97 -4.47
N SER A 13 17.88 18.82 -5.79
CA SER A 13 16.85 19.46 -6.61
C SER A 13 16.55 18.65 -7.88
N GLY A 14 15.30 18.63 -8.35
CA GLY A 14 14.89 17.93 -9.57
C GLY A 14 14.88 18.80 -10.83
N THR A 15 15.08 18.17 -11.99
CA THR A 15 15.05 18.79 -13.32
C THR A 15 13.63 18.75 -13.89
N THR A 16 13.12 19.86 -14.40
CA THR A 16 11.78 19.93 -15.03
C THR A 16 11.82 19.35 -16.44
N LEU A 17 11.00 18.33 -16.71
CA LEU A 17 10.92 17.66 -18.03
C LEU A 17 9.84 18.26 -18.94
N THR A 18 8.78 18.85 -18.38
CA THR A 18 7.76 19.61 -19.13
C THR A 18 7.05 20.61 -18.21
N SER A 19 6.56 21.72 -18.78
CA SER A 19 5.91 22.83 -18.07
C SER A 19 4.56 23.22 -18.69
N TYR A 20 3.56 23.39 -17.81
CA TYR A 20 2.21 24.00 -17.91
C TYR A 20 1.41 23.94 -19.23
N ASN A 21 1.98 24.22 -20.41
CA ASN A 21 1.20 24.40 -21.64
C ASN A 21 0.62 23.10 -22.23
N GLU A 22 0.98 21.92 -21.71
CA GLU A 22 0.39 20.63 -22.10
C GLU A 22 -0.28 19.84 -20.96
N LEU A 23 -0.30 20.37 -19.73
CA LEU A 23 -0.74 19.62 -18.54
C LEU A 23 -1.49 20.52 -17.56
N SER A 24 -2.66 21.01 -17.96
CA SER A 24 -3.48 21.96 -17.19
C SER A 24 -3.99 21.45 -15.83
N SER A 25 -3.72 20.20 -15.45
CA SER A 25 -3.93 19.63 -14.10
C SER A 25 -3.25 18.25 -14.06
N PRO A 26 -2.03 18.09 -13.49
CA PRO A 26 -1.36 16.79 -13.53
C PRO A 26 -2.04 15.81 -12.58
N ASN A 27 -2.92 14.98 -13.11
CA ASN A 27 -3.64 13.94 -12.37
C ASN A 27 -2.89 12.60 -12.36
N SER A 28 -1.57 12.64 -12.51
CA SER A 28 -0.71 11.45 -12.58
C SER A 28 0.73 11.73 -12.21
N ILE A 29 1.39 10.71 -11.68
CA ILE A 29 2.81 10.69 -11.37
C ILE A 29 3.53 9.91 -12.46
N PHE A 30 4.60 10.47 -13.00
CA PHE A 30 5.41 9.86 -14.05
C PHE A 30 6.79 9.48 -13.51
N VAL A 31 7.28 8.31 -13.90
CA VAL A 31 8.68 7.92 -13.72
C VAL A 31 9.31 7.75 -15.10
N ASP A 32 10.48 8.36 -15.27
CA ASP A 32 11.31 8.25 -16.46
C ASP A 32 12.12 6.94 -16.36
N THR A 33 11.68 5.88 -17.04
CA THR A 33 12.29 4.54 -16.91
C THR A 33 13.48 4.35 -17.86
N THR A 34 13.57 5.15 -18.92
CA THR A 34 14.74 5.37 -19.79
C THR A 34 14.65 6.79 -20.34
N SER A 35 15.76 7.44 -20.75
CA SER A 35 15.75 8.86 -21.21
C SER A 35 14.89 9.15 -22.46
N THR A 36 14.11 8.18 -22.94
CA THR A 36 13.22 8.23 -24.09
C THR A 36 11.81 7.68 -23.82
N LYS A 37 11.50 7.19 -22.61
CA LYS A 37 10.17 6.65 -22.27
C LYS A 37 9.72 7.09 -20.87
N SER A 38 8.64 7.87 -20.84
CA SER A 38 7.91 8.21 -19.62
C SER A 38 6.74 7.24 -19.43
N GLN A 39 6.54 6.77 -18.20
CA GLN A 39 5.43 5.89 -17.84
C GLN A 39 4.66 6.47 -16.66
N ILE A 40 3.33 6.34 -16.71
CA ILE A 40 2.45 6.64 -15.58
C ILE A 40 2.67 5.56 -14.52
N VAL A 41 2.97 5.97 -13.30
CA VAL A 41 3.18 5.07 -12.15
C VAL A 41 2.11 5.22 -11.06
N ALA A 42 1.24 6.21 -11.20
CA ALA A 42 0.06 6.41 -10.37
C ALA A 42 -0.85 7.43 -11.07
N GLY A 43 -2.17 7.24 -10.98
CA GLY A 43 -3.12 7.95 -11.81
C GLY A 43 -3.36 7.25 -13.16
N THR A 44 -4.26 7.81 -13.96
CA THR A 44 -4.62 7.31 -15.30
C THR A 44 -4.33 8.32 -16.42
N GLY A 45 -3.65 9.42 -16.09
CA GLY A 45 -3.43 10.58 -16.95
C GLY A 45 -4.61 11.56 -16.98
N ARG A 46 -5.75 11.21 -16.35
CA ARG A 46 -6.99 12.00 -16.38
C ARG A 46 -7.47 12.32 -14.97
N SER A 47 -8.09 13.49 -14.82
CA SER A 47 -8.74 13.88 -13.56
C SER A 47 -9.91 12.95 -13.29
N GLY A 48 -10.05 12.52 -12.05
CA GLY A 48 -11.21 11.74 -11.64
C GLY A 48 -11.17 11.37 -10.16
N ASN A 49 -12.21 10.70 -9.70
CA ASN A 49 -12.41 10.33 -8.30
C ASN A 49 -12.56 8.82 -8.09
N GLN A 50 -12.49 8.02 -9.16
CA GLN A 50 -12.48 6.57 -9.03
C GLN A 50 -11.17 6.12 -8.39
N THR A 51 -11.16 4.92 -7.81
CA THR A 51 -9.91 4.22 -7.44
C THR A 51 -8.96 4.26 -8.62
N ASP A 52 -7.68 4.55 -8.40
CA ASP A 52 -6.64 4.78 -9.42
C ASP A 52 -6.62 6.15 -10.13
N GLN A 53 -7.69 6.95 -10.05
CA GLN A 53 -7.73 8.30 -10.61
C GLN A 53 -7.31 9.33 -9.57
N LEU A 54 -6.71 10.43 -10.00
CA LEU A 54 -6.30 11.51 -9.10
C LEU A 54 -6.99 12.81 -9.52
N SER A 55 -7.12 13.73 -8.57
CA SER A 55 -7.68 15.06 -8.75
C SER A 55 -6.79 16.06 -8.00
N SER A 56 -5.97 16.80 -8.74
CA SER A 56 -5.04 17.80 -8.19
C SER A 56 -4.13 17.26 -7.06
N PRO A 57 -3.43 16.12 -7.24
CA PRO A 57 -2.57 15.56 -6.20
C PRO A 57 -1.43 16.53 -5.82
N LEU A 58 -1.17 16.70 -4.51
CA LEU A 58 -0.17 17.67 -4.02
C LEU A 58 1.05 17.03 -3.37
N GLY A 59 0.90 15.83 -2.80
CA GLY A 59 1.95 15.15 -2.04
C GLY A 59 2.14 13.72 -2.47
N ILE A 60 3.39 13.23 -2.43
CA ILE A 60 3.73 11.86 -2.78
C ILE A 60 4.77 11.30 -1.81
N LYS A 61 4.64 10.03 -1.45
CA LYS A 61 5.64 9.35 -0.62
C LYS A 61 5.81 7.89 -1.02
N PHE A 62 7.04 7.52 -1.32
CA PHE A 62 7.39 6.14 -1.61
C PHE A 62 7.88 5.42 -0.35
N ASP A 63 7.25 4.29 -0.05
CA ASP A 63 7.71 3.32 0.94
C ASP A 63 8.50 2.21 0.25
N LEU A 64 9.83 2.34 0.29
CA LEU A 64 10.74 1.34 -0.28
C LEU A 64 10.63 -0.04 0.40
N ARG A 65 10.14 -0.10 1.65
CA ARG A 65 10.07 -1.37 2.39
C ARG A 65 8.98 -2.28 1.85
N ASN A 66 7.83 -1.70 1.53
CA ASN A 66 6.65 -2.45 1.07
C ASN A 66 6.31 -2.17 -0.41
N LEU A 67 7.15 -1.40 -1.10
CA LEU A 67 6.95 -1.00 -2.50
C LEU A 67 5.59 -0.34 -2.74
N ASN A 68 5.23 0.60 -1.86
CA ASN A 68 3.99 1.36 -1.95
C ASN A 68 4.29 2.83 -2.27
N LEU A 69 3.54 3.42 -3.21
CA LEU A 69 3.48 4.86 -3.43
C LEU A 69 2.18 5.40 -2.86
N TYR A 70 2.29 6.29 -1.89
CA TYR A 70 1.15 7.02 -1.34
C TYR A 70 1.05 8.38 -1.99
N VAL A 71 -0.17 8.80 -2.30
CA VAL A 71 -0.48 10.07 -2.98
C VAL A 71 -1.54 10.82 -2.18
N ALA A 72 -1.24 12.06 -1.79
CA ALA A 72 -2.19 12.98 -1.22
C ALA A 72 -3.02 13.58 -2.35
N ASP A 73 -4.17 12.98 -2.57
CA ASP A 73 -5.10 13.30 -3.63
C ASP A 73 -6.04 14.43 -3.15
N TYR A 74 -5.46 15.64 -3.11
CA TYR A 74 -6.04 16.82 -2.49
C TYR A 74 -7.48 17.10 -2.95
N GLY A 75 -7.74 17.08 -4.26
CA GLY A 75 -9.04 17.39 -4.83
C GLY A 75 -10.12 16.35 -4.50
N ASN A 76 -9.71 15.13 -4.15
CA ASN A 76 -10.60 14.06 -3.70
C ASN A 76 -10.60 13.87 -2.18
N ASN A 77 -9.86 14.69 -1.42
CA ASN A 77 -9.76 14.62 0.03
C ASN A 77 -9.33 13.25 0.57
N ARG A 78 -8.39 12.57 -0.10
CA ARG A 78 -7.99 11.20 0.26
C ARG A 78 -6.49 10.96 0.17
N ILE A 79 -6.05 9.86 0.77
CA ILE A 79 -4.75 9.25 0.43
C ILE A 79 -5.01 8.01 -0.42
N GLU A 80 -4.45 7.99 -1.61
CA GLU A 80 -4.46 6.84 -2.52
C GLU A 80 -3.12 6.11 -2.40
N LYS A 81 -3.14 4.79 -2.31
CA LYS A 81 -1.95 3.93 -2.27
C LYS A 81 -1.88 3.12 -3.56
N PHE A 82 -0.73 3.15 -4.21
CA PHE A 82 -0.40 2.36 -5.40
C PHE A 82 0.68 1.35 -5.03
N GLN A 83 0.37 0.05 -5.11
CA GLN A 83 1.29 -1.02 -4.76
C GLN A 83 2.00 -1.57 -6.01
N PHE A 84 3.33 -1.67 -5.96
CA PHE A 84 4.13 -2.22 -7.06
C PHE A 84 4.50 -3.67 -6.77
N TYR A 85 4.18 -4.59 -7.69
CA TYR A 85 4.57 -5.99 -7.59
C TYR A 85 5.85 -6.24 -8.39
N THR A 86 6.79 -6.99 -7.82
CA THR A 86 8.05 -7.36 -8.51
C THR A 86 7.88 -8.44 -9.56
N GLN A 87 6.70 -9.06 -9.67
CA GLN A 87 6.48 -10.30 -10.44
C GLN A 87 5.67 -10.12 -11.73
N SER A 88 5.05 -8.97 -11.99
CA SER A 88 4.31 -8.75 -13.24
C SER A 88 5.07 -7.81 -14.16
N CYS A 89 5.30 -8.25 -15.40
CA CYS A 89 5.87 -7.43 -16.47
C CYS A 89 4.93 -6.27 -16.90
N ALA A 90 3.73 -6.17 -16.33
CA ALA A 90 2.81 -5.07 -16.51
C ALA A 90 2.87 -4.12 -15.30
N TRP A 91 3.31 -2.88 -15.56
CA TRP A 91 3.42 -1.80 -14.57
C TRP A 91 2.05 -1.14 -14.31
N TYR A 92 1.08 -1.94 -13.85
CA TYR A 92 -0.22 -1.46 -13.38
C TYR A 92 -0.27 -1.69 -11.88
N PRO A 93 0.02 -0.66 -11.06
CA PRO A 93 -0.04 -0.82 -9.61
C PRO A 93 -1.49 -0.94 -9.15
N ASP A 94 -1.73 -1.83 -8.19
CA ASP A 94 -3.05 -1.90 -7.55
C ASP A 94 -3.26 -0.66 -6.70
N ALA A 95 -4.30 0.11 -7.04
CA ALA A 95 -4.69 1.30 -6.32
C ALA A 95 -5.69 0.96 -5.21
N THR A 96 -5.57 1.65 -4.07
CA THR A 96 -6.53 1.55 -2.97
C THR A 96 -6.59 2.87 -2.23
N THR A 97 -7.79 3.39 -1.98
CA THR A 97 -7.98 4.49 -1.03
C THR A 97 -7.72 3.99 0.38
N VAL A 98 -6.73 4.56 1.05
CA VAL A 98 -6.33 4.14 2.40
C VAL A 98 -6.79 5.12 3.48
N ALA A 99 -7.07 6.37 3.12
CA ALA A 99 -7.75 7.34 3.99
C ALA A 99 -8.76 8.13 3.16
N SER A 100 -10.01 8.22 3.63
CA SER A 100 -11.13 8.83 2.91
C SER A 100 -11.41 10.27 3.34
N GLY A 101 -12.25 10.97 2.56
CA GLY A 101 -12.61 12.36 2.84
C GLY A 101 -13.62 12.53 3.97
N GLY A 102 -13.51 13.65 4.69
CA GLY A 102 -14.44 14.09 5.72
C GLY A 102 -13.76 14.77 6.92
N ARG A 103 -14.49 14.88 8.03
CA ARG A 103 -14.08 15.69 9.20
C ARG A 103 -13.87 14.88 10.47
N VAL A 104 -14.35 13.63 10.51
CA VAL A 104 -14.18 12.79 11.70
C VAL A 104 -12.78 12.18 11.74
N LYS A 105 -12.43 11.54 12.85
CA LYS A 105 -11.12 10.88 13.04
C LYS A 105 -10.83 9.91 11.90
N GLY A 106 -9.63 10.04 11.31
CA GLY A 106 -9.18 9.19 10.20
C GLY A 106 -9.68 9.60 8.82
N GLN A 107 -10.58 10.57 8.74
CA GLN A 107 -10.96 11.20 7.48
C GLN A 107 -10.14 12.47 7.24
N LEU A 108 -10.03 12.89 5.99
CA LEU A 108 -9.20 14.02 5.58
C LEU A 108 -10.01 15.11 4.88
N SER A 109 -9.50 16.33 4.95
CA SER A 109 -9.93 17.46 4.17
C SER A 109 -8.69 18.19 3.64
N ASN A 110 -8.56 18.27 2.33
CA ASN A 110 -7.48 18.96 1.64
C ASN A 110 -6.07 18.47 2.08
N PRO A 111 -5.76 17.16 2.06
CA PRO A 111 -4.43 16.67 2.44
C PRO A 111 -3.37 17.22 1.49
N MET A 112 -2.31 17.81 2.04
CA MET A 112 -1.30 18.49 1.22
C MET A 112 -0.03 17.68 0.97
N ASP A 113 0.38 16.85 1.93
CA ASP A 113 1.61 16.07 1.84
C ASP A 113 1.53 14.75 2.65
N ILE A 114 2.54 13.89 2.54
CA ILE A 114 2.65 12.63 3.26
C ILE A 114 4.09 12.42 3.72
N ALA A 115 4.27 12.13 5.00
CA ALA A 115 5.52 11.62 5.55
C ALA A 115 5.34 10.18 6.08
N ILE A 116 6.42 9.40 6.07
CA ILE A 116 6.47 8.10 6.74
C ILE A 116 7.51 8.20 7.84
N ASN A 117 7.11 7.89 9.08
CA ASN A 117 8.03 7.90 10.21
C ASN A 117 8.81 6.58 10.36
N SER A 118 9.78 6.54 11.27
CA SER A 118 10.63 5.35 11.48
C SER A 118 9.85 4.10 11.90
N GLN A 119 8.68 4.28 12.52
CA GLN A 119 7.76 3.20 12.88
C GLN A 119 6.76 2.86 11.76
N GLN A 120 6.98 3.29 10.51
CA GLN A 120 6.15 2.98 9.35
C GLN A 120 4.69 3.46 9.47
N ASN A 121 4.49 4.62 10.07
CA ASN A 121 3.19 5.28 10.08
C ASN A 121 3.18 6.43 9.07
N LEU A 122 2.04 6.62 8.42
CA LEU A 122 1.82 7.81 7.60
C LEU A 122 1.43 8.97 8.49
N ILE A 123 2.11 10.10 8.29
CA ILE A 123 1.78 11.39 8.89
C ILE A 123 1.29 12.28 7.77
N VAL A 124 0.07 12.80 7.90
CA VAL A 124 -0.60 13.57 6.85
C VAL A 124 -0.99 14.93 7.42
N PRO A 125 -0.52 16.05 6.83
CA PRO A 125 -1.08 17.37 7.08
C PRO A 125 -2.48 17.46 6.49
N ASP A 126 -3.48 17.39 7.37
CA ASP A 126 -4.91 17.47 7.06
C ASP A 126 -5.34 18.95 7.12
N TYR A 127 -4.92 19.70 6.10
CA TYR A 127 -4.97 21.17 6.09
C TYR A 127 -6.37 21.73 6.29
N GLY A 128 -7.38 21.15 5.62
CA GLY A 128 -8.76 21.58 5.71
C GLY A 128 -9.37 21.40 7.11
N ASN A 129 -8.90 20.39 7.84
CA ASN A 129 -9.28 20.15 9.25
C ASN A 129 -8.29 20.75 10.25
N GLN A 130 -7.23 21.44 9.79
CA GLN A 130 -6.22 22.11 10.63
C GLN A 130 -5.55 21.18 11.64
N ARG A 131 -5.18 19.97 11.22
CA ARG A 131 -4.55 18.96 12.10
C ARG A 131 -3.49 18.14 11.39
N LEU A 132 -2.74 17.37 12.18
CA LEU A 132 -1.94 16.25 11.68
C LEU A 132 -2.68 14.96 12.00
N GLU A 133 -2.90 14.14 10.96
CA GLU A 133 -3.44 12.79 11.11
C GLU A 133 -2.32 11.75 11.02
N LYS A 134 -2.39 10.75 11.89
CA LYS A 134 -1.44 9.64 11.93
C LYS A 134 -2.18 8.33 11.64
N TYR A 135 -1.71 7.63 10.62
CA TYR A 135 -2.26 6.34 10.21
C TYR A 135 -1.25 5.22 10.45
N PHE A 136 -1.69 4.17 11.15
CA PHE A 136 -0.88 2.98 11.35
C PHE A 136 -1.01 2.09 10.12
N LEU A 137 0.11 1.70 9.54
CA LEU A 137 0.14 0.74 8.44
C LEU A 137 0.30 -0.66 9.03
N ILE A 138 -0.76 -1.46 8.98
CA ILE A 138 -0.74 -2.88 9.39
C ILE A 138 -1.05 -3.71 8.15
N ASN A 139 -0.09 -4.52 7.69
CA ASN A 139 -0.23 -5.38 6.50
C ASN A 139 -0.75 -4.62 5.26
N ASN A 140 -0.18 -3.45 4.97
CA ASN A 140 -0.60 -2.56 3.88
C ASN A 140 -2.01 -1.96 3.99
N THR A 141 -2.69 -2.12 5.12
CA THR A 141 -3.98 -1.48 5.43
C THR A 141 -3.78 -0.39 6.46
N ILE A 142 -4.51 0.72 6.32
CA ILE A 142 -4.54 1.77 7.32
C ILE A 142 -5.49 1.35 8.46
N VAL A 143 -4.96 1.38 9.68
CA VAL A 143 -5.75 1.36 10.91
C VAL A 143 -5.62 2.74 11.56
N THR A 144 -6.72 3.47 11.64
CA THR A 144 -6.75 4.80 12.25
C THR A 144 -6.84 4.68 13.76
N LEU A 145 -5.84 5.16 14.51
CA LEU A 145 -5.93 5.20 15.96
C LEU A 145 -5.55 6.53 16.63
N ALA A 146 -4.95 7.55 15.98
CA ALA A 146 -4.53 8.74 16.73
C ALA A 146 -4.69 10.08 15.99
N THR A 147 -5.49 10.97 16.60
CA THR A 147 -5.55 12.41 16.29
C THR A 147 -4.47 13.18 17.06
N ASN A 148 -4.00 14.29 16.46
CA ASN A 148 -3.16 15.35 17.04
C ASN A 148 -1.81 14.89 17.62
N ILE A 149 -0.73 15.02 16.83
CA ILE A 149 0.64 14.92 17.36
C ILE A 149 0.92 16.01 18.40
N GLU A 150 0.23 17.15 18.34
CA GLU A 150 0.50 18.31 19.22
C GLU A 150 -0.34 18.38 20.51
N ASN A 151 -1.38 17.56 20.71
CA ASN A 151 -2.29 17.70 21.87
C ASN A 151 -2.75 16.38 22.53
N GLN A 152 -2.02 15.28 22.37
CA GLN A 152 -2.35 14.06 23.14
C GLN A 152 -1.94 14.22 24.60
N THR A 153 -2.93 14.44 25.47
CA THR A 153 -2.75 14.24 26.91
C THR A 153 -2.33 12.78 27.18
N ALA A 154 -1.53 12.54 28.21
CA ALA A 154 -0.92 11.23 28.50
C ALA A 154 -1.94 10.06 28.52
N LYS A 155 -3.19 10.34 28.90
CA LYS A 155 -4.29 9.37 28.99
C LYS A 155 -4.75 8.87 27.61
N GLU A 156 -4.76 9.73 26.59
CA GLU A 156 -5.15 9.33 25.23
C GLU A 156 -4.05 8.51 24.54
N ARG A 157 -2.77 8.77 24.85
CA ARG A 157 -1.64 7.93 24.41
C ARG A 157 -1.75 6.52 24.95
N GLU A 158 -2.14 6.37 26.21
CA GLU A 158 -2.30 5.06 26.86
C GLU A 158 -3.41 4.23 26.20
N VAL A 159 -4.58 4.83 25.95
CA VAL A 159 -5.71 4.17 25.27
C VAL A 159 -5.35 3.75 23.85
N VAL A 160 -4.74 4.65 23.06
CA VAL A 160 -4.31 4.34 21.69
C VAL A 160 -3.26 3.24 21.64
N THR A 161 -2.35 3.23 22.62
CA THR A 161 -1.33 2.17 22.72
C THR A 161 -1.97 0.84 23.07
N ALA A 162 -2.93 0.82 24.01
CA ALA A 162 -3.67 -0.38 24.40
C ALA A 162 -4.50 -0.96 23.24
N GLU A 163 -5.27 -0.13 22.52
CA GLU A 163 -6.03 -0.58 21.34
C GLU A 163 -5.11 -1.11 20.23
N SER A 164 -3.97 -0.44 20.00
CA SER A 164 -2.97 -0.89 19.03
C SER A 164 -2.37 -2.25 19.40
N ASP A 165 -2.06 -2.46 20.68
CA ASP A 165 -1.46 -3.69 21.17
C ASP A 165 -2.46 -4.85 21.20
N GLN A 166 -3.73 -4.58 21.47
CA GLN A 166 -4.81 -5.55 21.30
C GLN A 166 -4.93 -5.99 19.83
N LEU A 167 -5.03 -5.04 18.89
CA LEU A 167 -5.09 -5.35 17.45
C LEU A 167 -3.86 -6.14 16.98
N LYS A 168 -2.64 -5.77 17.39
CA LYS A 168 -1.42 -6.53 17.08
C LYS A 168 -1.51 -7.97 17.60
N THR A 169 -2.05 -8.16 18.80
CA THR A 169 -2.19 -9.47 19.43
C THR A 169 -3.18 -10.34 18.66
N GLU A 170 -4.35 -9.79 18.32
CA GLU A 170 -5.36 -10.48 17.51
C GLU A 170 -4.81 -10.89 16.13
N PHE A 171 -4.05 -10.01 15.48
CA PHE A 171 -3.40 -10.33 14.21
C PHE A 171 -2.34 -11.43 14.33
N ARG A 172 -1.50 -11.39 15.38
CA ARG A 172 -0.51 -12.45 15.65
C ARG A 172 -1.20 -13.80 15.83
N GLN A 173 -2.26 -13.86 16.64
CA GLN A 173 -3.04 -15.08 16.84
C GLN A 173 -3.67 -15.58 15.55
N LYS A 174 -4.21 -14.68 14.71
CA LYS A 174 -4.78 -15.06 13.40
C LYS A 174 -3.70 -15.62 12.47
N ALA A 175 -2.52 -15.01 12.43
CA ALA A 175 -1.40 -15.49 11.62
C ALA A 175 -0.89 -16.87 12.08
N GLU A 176 -0.83 -17.11 13.40
CA GLU A 176 -0.47 -18.40 13.96
C GLU A 176 -1.48 -19.49 13.63
N ARG A 177 -2.79 -19.19 13.70
CA ARG A 177 -3.85 -20.12 13.28
C ARG A 177 -3.71 -20.52 11.82
N LEU A 178 -3.53 -19.54 10.93
CA LEU A 178 -3.35 -19.78 9.49
C LEU A 178 -2.09 -20.61 9.20
N ARG A 179 -0.98 -20.36 9.91
CA ARG A 179 0.24 -21.17 9.78
C ARG A 179 0.02 -22.62 10.20
N LYS A 180 -0.73 -22.84 11.29
CA LYS A 180 -1.07 -24.19 11.74
C LYS A 180 -1.92 -24.91 10.71
N GLU A 181 -2.99 -24.27 10.22
CA GLU A 181 -3.84 -24.84 9.18
C GLU A 181 -3.07 -25.19 7.90
N LEU A 182 -2.13 -24.33 7.49
CA LEU A 182 -1.26 -24.60 6.34
C LEU A 182 -0.37 -25.83 6.59
N THR A 183 0.20 -25.95 7.79
CA THR A 183 1.05 -27.09 8.17
C THR A 183 0.26 -28.40 8.15
N ASP A 184 -0.95 -28.39 8.72
CA ASP A 184 -1.83 -29.56 8.74
C ASP A 184 -2.20 -30.01 7.31
N LYS A 185 -2.53 -29.06 6.42
CA LYS A 185 -2.79 -29.34 4.99
C LYS A 185 -1.56 -29.87 4.25
N THR A 186 -0.37 -29.38 4.57
CA THR A 186 0.87 -29.89 3.97
C THR A 186 1.13 -31.34 4.37
N GLN A 187 0.94 -31.69 5.64
CA GLN A 187 1.10 -33.07 6.12
C GLN A 187 0.06 -34.01 5.49
N GLU A 188 -1.19 -33.56 5.33
CA GLU A 188 -2.22 -34.32 4.64
C GLU A 188 -1.83 -34.60 3.18
N TYR A 189 -1.32 -33.58 2.47
CA TYR A 189 -0.83 -33.71 1.10
C TYR A 189 0.34 -34.70 0.98
N GLU A 190 1.32 -34.64 1.88
CA GLU A 190 2.46 -35.57 1.90
C GLU A 190 2.03 -37.02 2.13
N LYS A 191 1.04 -37.22 3.02
CA LYS A 191 0.45 -38.54 3.27
C LYS A 191 -0.24 -39.08 2.02
N ILE A 192 -1.10 -38.27 1.38
CA ILE A 192 -1.78 -38.64 0.13
C ILE A 192 -0.77 -39.03 -0.95
N ASN A 193 0.32 -38.28 -1.11
CA ASN A 193 1.36 -38.58 -2.08
C ASN A 193 2.11 -39.88 -1.78
N THR A 194 2.38 -40.16 -0.49
CA THR A 194 3.02 -41.39 -0.05
C THR A 194 2.13 -42.60 -0.35
N ASP A 195 0.84 -42.51 -0.02
CA ASP A 195 -0.15 -43.56 -0.28
C ASP A 195 -0.31 -43.80 -1.78
N LEU A 196 -0.36 -42.74 -2.59
CA LEU A 196 -0.41 -42.83 -4.05
C LEU A 196 0.84 -43.52 -4.63
N HIS A 197 2.03 -43.21 -4.10
CA HIS A 197 3.26 -43.87 -4.53
C HIS A 197 3.27 -45.35 -4.15
N ALA A 198 2.82 -45.70 -2.95
CA ALA A 198 2.70 -47.09 -2.50
C ALA A 198 1.73 -47.89 -3.38
N PHE A 199 0.57 -47.29 -3.70
CA PHE A 199 -0.42 -47.88 -4.60
C PHE A 199 0.15 -48.14 -6.00
N LYS A 200 0.81 -47.15 -6.62
CA LYS A 200 1.47 -47.32 -7.93
C LYS A 200 2.51 -48.43 -7.93
N LYS A 201 3.29 -48.58 -6.85
CA LYS A 201 4.27 -49.65 -6.69
C LYS A 201 3.61 -51.03 -6.56
N ALA A 202 2.49 -51.13 -5.84
CA ALA A 202 1.73 -52.38 -5.73
C ALA A 202 1.15 -52.81 -7.08
N CYS A 203 0.59 -51.89 -7.86
CA CYS A 203 0.05 -52.18 -9.19
C CYS A 203 1.12 -52.60 -10.21
N SER A 204 2.36 -52.13 -10.08
CA SER A 204 3.46 -52.50 -10.97
C SER A 204 4.11 -53.85 -10.63
N ASN A 205 3.98 -54.32 -9.38
CA ASN A 205 4.47 -55.62 -8.94
C ASN A 205 3.49 -56.78 -9.20
N ASN A 206 2.20 -56.49 -9.39
CA ASN A 206 1.24 -57.45 -9.89
C ASN A 206 1.29 -57.43 -11.42
N GLY A 207 2.17 -58.24 -12.00
CA GLY A 207 2.20 -58.47 -13.46
C GLY A 207 0.84 -58.95 -13.99
N PRO A 208 0.64 -58.94 -15.33
CA PRO A 208 -0.66 -59.26 -15.92
C PRO A 208 -1.16 -60.60 -15.40
N ILE A 209 -2.42 -60.62 -14.93
CA ILE A 209 -3.12 -61.86 -14.57
C ILE A 209 -3.18 -62.69 -15.85
N SER A 210 -2.44 -63.79 -15.88
CA SER A 210 -2.53 -64.75 -16.98
C SER A 210 -3.89 -65.45 -16.90
N ASP A 211 -4.69 -65.29 -17.95
CA ASP A 211 -5.91 -66.07 -18.21
C ASP A 211 -5.64 -67.58 -18.31
#